data_AF-A0A1G6J816-F1
#
_entry.id   AF-A0A1G6J816-F1
#
_cell.length_a   1.000
_cell.length_b   1.000
_cell.length_c   1.000
_cell.angle_alpha   90.00
_cell.angle_beta   90.00
_cell.angle_gamma   90.00
#
_symmetry.space_group_name_H-M   'P 1'
#
loop_
_entity.id
_entity.type
_entity.pdbx_description
1 polymer ?
#
loop_
_entity_poly.entity_id
_entity_poly.type
_entity_poly.pdbx_seq_one_letter_code
_entity_poly.pdbx_strand_id
1 'polypeptide(L)'
;MHIFDEYTQGLFRLDEFKYIMVIFYFHKFNDFNLLATPPHNNPDKAQYGVFATHSPKRPNHIGVSTVPILEVGQNYIKIDNCDMVFGTPILDIKAQWI
;
A
#
# COMPACT_ATOMS: atom_id res chain seq x y z
N MET A 1 2.18 6.30 9.30
CA MET A 1 0.87 6.67 8.72
C MET A 1 0.11 7.48 9.76
N HIS A 2 -0.41 8.65 9.39
CA HIS A 2 -1.30 9.44 10.25
C HIS A 2 -2.76 9.09 9.93
N ILE A 3 -3.57 8.94 10.96
CA ILE A 3 -4.97 8.58 10.88
C ILE A 3 -5.79 9.81 11.27
N PHE A 4 -6.79 10.16 10.45
CA PHE A 4 -7.68 11.27 10.78
C PHE A 4 -8.48 10.96 12.04
N ASP A 5 -8.77 12.00 12.83
CA ASP A 5 -9.30 11.89 14.18
C ASP A 5 -10.59 11.06 14.23
N GLU A 6 -11.46 11.20 13.24
CA GLU A 6 -12.72 10.47 13.11
C GLU A 6 -12.56 8.94 12.94
N TYR A 7 -11.37 8.47 12.56
CA TYR A 7 -11.07 7.03 12.36
C TYR A 7 -10.20 6.43 13.47
N THR A 8 -9.73 7.24 14.43
CA THR A 8 -8.78 6.79 15.47
C THR A 8 -9.30 5.66 16.34
N GLN A 9 -10.62 5.59 16.59
CA GLN A 9 -11.24 4.47 17.32
C GLN A 9 -10.97 3.10 16.65
N GLY A 10 -10.76 3.08 15.32
CA GLY A 10 -10.41 1.88 14.57
C GLY A 10 -9.02 1.31 14.88
N LEU A 11 -8.16 2.03 15.60
CA LEU A 11 -6.84 1.57 16.03
C LEU A 11 -6.89 0.68 17.28
N PHE A 12 -8.05 0.55 17.92
CA PHE A 12 -8.21 -0.22 19.16
C PHE A 12 -7.69 -1.66 18.99
N ARG A 13 -6.70 -2.04 19.81
CA ARG A 13 -6.02 -3.35 19.82
C ARG A 13 -5.22 -3.70 18.55
N LEU A 14 -4.95 -2.73 17.68
CA LEU A 14 -4.14 -2.98 16.49
C LEU A 14 -2.67 -3.31 16.84
N ASP A 15 -2.20 -2.85 17.99
CA ASP A 15 -0.88 -3.13 18.56
C ASP A 15 -0.68 -4.61 18.96
N GLU A 16 -1.76 -5.40 19.03
CA GLU A 16 -1.67 -6.85 19.25
C GLU A 16 -1.22 -7.62 18.00
N PHE A 17 -1.14 -6.97 16.84
CA PHE A 17 -0.77 -7.57 15.56
C PHE A 17 0.64 -7.20 15.12
N LYS A 18 1.30 -8.13 14.42
CA LYS A 18 2.65 -7.89 13.87
C LYS A 18 2.64 -7.28 12.48
N TYR A 19 1.63 -7.60 11.67
CA TYR A 19 1.54 -7.18 10.27
C TYR A 19 0.15 -6.66 9.94
N ILE A 20 0.12 -5.66 9.08
CA ILE A 20 -1.10 -5.11 8.48
C ILE A 20 -0.99 -5.09 6.97
N MET A 21 -2.10 -5.36 6.31
CA MET A 21 -2.31 -5.00 4.93
C MET A 21 -2.78 -3.55 4.86
N VAL A 22 -2.10 -2.73 4.08
CA VAL A 22 -2.43 -1.33 3.82
C VAL A 22 -2.87 -1.22 2.36
N ILE A 23 -4.07 -0.69 2.15
CA ILE A 23 -4.59 -0.35 0.82
C ILE A 23 -4.41 1.16 0.66
N PHE A 24 -3.81 1.60 -0.43
CA PHE A 24 -3.46 3.00 -0.64
C PHE A 24 -3.63 3.42 -2.10
N TYR A 25 -3.61 4.74 -2.35
CA TYR A 25 -3.85 5.29 -3.69
C TYR A 25 -2.58 5.93 -4.28
N PHE A 26 -2.17 5.53 -5.48
CA PHE A 26 -1.04 6.13 -6.20
C PHE A 26 -1.39 7.52 -6.79
N HIS A 27 -1.62 8.49 -5.90
CA HIS A 27 -2.07 9.86 -6.18
C HIS A 27 -1.16 10.70 -7.10
N LYS A 28 0.04 10.20 -7.45
CA LYS A 28 0.96 10.86 -8.39
C LYS A 28 0.67 10.52 -9.86
N PHE A 29 -0.24 9.58 -10.13
CA PHE A 29 -0.66 9.21 -11.47
C PHE A 29 -2.10 9.63 -11.71
N ASN A 30 -2.39 10.04 -12.94
CA ASN A 30 -3.73 10.35 -13.44
C ASN A 30 -4.05 9.57 -14.73
N ASP A 31 -3.10 8.77 -15.21
CA ASP A 31 -3.16 7.95 -16.42
C ASP A 31 -2.96 6.47 -16.08
N PHE A 32 -3.32 5.57 -17.00
CA PHE A 32 -3.02 4.15 -16.87
C PHE A 32 -2.44 3.59 -18.17
N ASN A 33 -1.67 2.52 -18.03
CA ASN A 33 -1.20 1.70 -19.14
C ASN A 33 -1.67 0.26 -18.92
N LEU A 34 -2.16 -0.40 -19.97
CA LEU A 34 -2.53 -1.82 -19.89
C LEU A 34 -1.32 -2.75 -20.02
N LEU A 35 -0.16 -2.22 -20.40
CA LEU A 35 1.11 -2.92 -20.48
C LEU A 35 2.14 -2.22 -19.58
N ALA A 36 3.00 -3.00 -18.93
CA ALA A 36 4.06 -2.50 -18.07
C ALA A 36 5.34 -3.33 -18.23
N THR A 37 6.48 -2.68 -18.00
CA THR A 37 7.81 -3.30 -17.95
C THR A 37 8.32 -3.27 -16.52
N PRO A 38 8.24 -4.39 -15.77
CA PRO A 38 8.77 -4.45 -14.41
C PRO A 38 10.29 -4.20 -14.40
N PRO A 39 10.84 -3.54 -13.37
CA PRO A 39 12.27 -3.20 -13.30
C PRO A 39 13.20 -4.42 -13.23
N HIS A 40 12.71 -5.57 -12.76
CA HIS A 40 13.50 -6.83 -12.62
C HIS A 40 13.16 -7.87 -13.69
N ASN A 41 12.73 -7.42 -14.86
CA ASN A 41 12.26 -8.32 -15.90
C ASN A 41 13.39 -9.04 -16.63
N ASN A 42 13.08 -10.26 -17.09
CA ASN A 42 13.87 -10.98 -18.07
C ASN A 42 13.95 -10.15 -19.37
N PRO A 43 15.15 -9.86 -19.92
CA PRO A 43 15.31 -9.11 -21.17
C PRO A 43 14.53 -9.68 -22.36
N ASP A 44 14.20 -10.98 -22.35
CA ASP A 44 13.45 -11.64 -23.42
C ASP A 44 11.93 -11.44 -23.37
N LYS A 45 11.40 -10.84 -22.29
CA LYS A 45 9.95 -10.64 -22.08
C LYS A 45 9.62 -9.19 -21.75
N ALA A 46 9.96 -8.24 -22.62
CA ALA A 46 9.97 -6.81 -22.31
C ALA A 46 8.68 -6.19 -21.69
N GLN A 47 7.49 -6.76 -21.91
CA GLN A 47 6.23 -6.22 -21.38
C GLN A 47 5.27 -7.31 -20.89
N TYR A 48 4.51 -7.00 -19.84
CA TYR A 48 3.39 -7.80 -19.35
C TYR A 48 2.11 -6.97 -19.30
N GLY A 49 0.96 -7.62 -19.35
CA GLY A 49 -0.31 -7.00 -18.98
C GLY A 49 -0.25 -6.45 -17.57
N VAL A 50 -0.79 -5.26 -17.33
CA VAL A 50 -0.65 -4.54 -16.05
C VAL A 50 -1.15 -5.34 -14.84
N PHE A 51 -2.17 -6.18 -15.04
CA PHE A 51 -2.73 -7.07 -14.02
C PHE A 51 -1.82 -8.25 -13.64
N ALA A 52 -0.80 -8.55 -14.46
CA ALA A 52 0.26 -9.50 -14.15
C ALA A 52 1.49 -8.83 -13.51
N THR A 53 1.37 -7.56 -13.11
CA THR A 53 2.46 -6.78 -12.50
C THR A 53 1.98 -6.05 -11.25
N HIS A 54 2.88 -5.33 -10.59
CA HIS A 54 2.57 -4.37 -9.51
C HIS A 54 2.74 -2.91 -9.97
N SER A 55 2.66 -2.64 -11.28
CA SER A 55 2.79 -1.27 -11.81
C SER A 55 1.73 -0.34 -11.21
N PRO A 56 2.12 0.87 -10.76
CA PRO A 56 1.18 1.84 -10.21
C PRO A 56 0.26 2.49 -11.27
N LYS A 57 0.67 2.48 -12.55
CA LYS A 57 -0.12 3.01 -13.69
C LYS A 57 -1.17 2.00 -14.18
N ARG A 58 -2.16 1.70 -13.34
CA ARG A 58 -3.25 0.75 -13.58
C ARG A 58 -4.63 1.44 -13.57
N PRO A 59 -5.70 0.86 -14.14
CA PRO A 59 -7.00 1.54 -14.28
C PRO A 59 -7.55 2.11 -12.96
N ASN A 60 -7.39 1.35 -11.87
CA ASN A 60 -7.61 1.83 -10.51
C ASN A 60 -6.26 1.87 -9.82
N HIS A 61 -5.75 3.06 -9.52
CA HIS A 61 -4.43 3.31 -8.91
C HIS A 61 -4.33 2.85 -7.44
N ILE A 62 -4.75 1.63 -7.16
CA ILE A 62 -4.76 1.04 -5.83
C ILE A 62 -3.50 0.19 -5.67
N GLY A 63 -2.72 0.53 -4.65
CA GLY A 63 -1.62 -0.26 -4.12
C GLY A 63 -2.05 -1.06 -2.90
N VAL A 64 -1.38 -2.18 -2.67
CA VAL A 64 -1.62 -3.05 -1.50
C VAL A 64 -0.28 -3.54 -1.01
N SER A 65 0.02 -3.28 0.27
CA SER A 65 1.27 -3.69 0.89
C SER A 65 1.03 -4.34 2.24
N THR A 66 1.72 -5.45 2.48
CA THR A 66 1.80 -6.05 3.82
C THR A 66 3.05 -5.51 4.50
N VAL A 67 2.87 -4.80 5.61
CA VAL A 67 3.96 -4.12 6.31
C VAL A 67 3.95 -4.50 7.80
N PRO A 68 5.14 -4.59 8.45
CA PRO A 68 5.22 -4.78 9.89
C PRO A 68 4.74 -3.53 10.62
N ILE A 69 4.05 -3.74 11.75
CA ILE A 69 3.77 -2.69 12.74
C ILE A 69 5.00 -2.56 13.64
N LEU A 70 5.54 -1.35 13.72
CA LEU A 70 6.60 -1.00 14.67
C LEU A 70 6.02 -0.40 15.96
N GLU A 71 4.94 0.38 15.85
CA GLU A 71 4.30 1.08 16.96
C GLU A 71 2.90 1.53 16.54
N VAL A 72 1.94 1.49 17.47
CA VAL A 72 0.63 2.12 17.33
C VAL A 72 0.50 3.21 18.38
N GLY A 73 0.33 4.45 17.93
CA GLY A 73 0.08 5.59 18.80
C GLY A 73 -1.38 6.01 18.77
N GLN A 74 -1.68 7.17 19.37
CA GLN A 74 -3.06 7.68 19.49
C GLN A 74 -3.74 7.92 18.13
N ASN A 75 -3.01 8.46 17.15
CA ASN A 75 -3.53 8.77 15.82
C ASN A 75 -2.54 8.42 14.70
N TYR A 76 -1.62 7.49 14.97
CA TYR A 76 -0.63 7.07 13.99
C TYR A 76 -0.27 5.61 14.14
N ILE A 77 0.22 5.05 13.04
CA ILE A 77 0.85 3.73 13.00
C ILE A 77 2.24 3.91 12.40
N LYS A 78 3.27 3.51 13.13
CA LYS A 78 4.64 3.44 12.64
C LYS A 78 4.84 2.08 11.97
N ILE A 79 5.30 2.10 10.73
CA ILE A 79 5.50 0.91 9.89
C ILE A 79 6.90 0.94 9.30
N ASP A 80 7.36 -0.21 8.82
CA ASP A 80 8.58 -0.35 8.03
C ASP A 80 8.28 -1.00 6.67
N ASN A 81 9.27 -1.05 5.77
CA ASN A 81 9.20 -1.76 4.49
C ASN A 81 7.98 -1.40 3.62
N CYS A 82 7.57 -0.12 3.62
CA CYS A 82 6.48 0.36 2.77
C CYS A 82 7.00 0.90 1.43
N ASP A 83 6.22 0.70 0.37
CA ASP A 83 6.42 1.17 -1.00
C ASP A 83 5.62 2.45 -1.33
N MET A 84 5.23 3.19 -0.29
CA MET A 84 4.46 4.43 -0.39
C MET A 84 5.36 5.66 -0.33
N VAL A 85 5.10 6.64 -1.20
CA VAL A 85 5.77 7.95 -1.12
C VAL A 85 5.09 8.86 -0.09
N PHE A 86 5.79 9.89 0.38
CA PHE A 86 5.21 10.88 1.29
C PHE A 86 3.92 11.50 0.71
N GLY A 87 2.90 11.63 1.56
CA GLY A 87 1.58 12.17 1.17
C GLY A 87 0.66 11.17 0.46
N THR A 88 1.05 9.90 0.33
CA THR A 88 0.19 8.85 -0.23
C THR A 88 -1.09 8.67 0.60
N PRO A 89 -2.28 8.84 0.01
CA PRO A 89 -3.54 8.59 0.70
C PRO A 89 -3.70 7.10 1.04
N ILE A 90 -4.04 6.83 2.29
CA ILE A 90 -4.42 5.49 2.75
C ILE A 90 -5.92 5.34 2.57
N LEU A 91 -6.34 4.21 1.97
CA LEU A 91 -7.73 3.89 1.71
C LEU A 91 -8.30 2.92 2.74
N ASP A 92 -7.48 1.96 3.22
CA ASP A 92 -7.91 0.94 4.18
C ASP A 92 -6.73 0.29 4.91
N ILE A 93 -6.98 -0.30 6.08
CA ILE A 93 -6.00 -1.01 6.90
C ILE A 93 -6.65 -2.29 7.45
N LYS A 94 -6.00 -3.44 7.27
CA LYS A 94 -6.48 -4.73 7.76
C LYS A 94 -5.39 -5.49 8.50
N ALA A 95 -5.66 -5.89 9.74
CA ALA A 95 -4.77 -6.75 10.50
C ALA A 95 -4.68 -8.16 9.91
N GLN A 96 -3.50 -8.78 9.97
CA GLN A 96 -3.31 -10.18 9.58
C GLN A 96 -3.53 -11.10 10.77
N TRP A 97 -4.53 -11.98 10.67
CA TRP A 97 -4.92 -12.97 11.69
C TRP A 97 -4.26 -14.33 11.43
N ILE A 98 -2.96 -14.34 11.17
CA ILE A 98 -2.21 -15.55 10.80
C ILE A 98 -1.20 -15.89 11.90
#